data_AF-A0A2V5N8D2-F1
#
_entry.id   AF-A0A2V5N8D2-F1
#
_cell.length_a   1.000
_cell.length_b   1.000
_cell.length_c   1.000
_cell.angle_alpha   90.00
_cell.angle_beta   90.00
_cell.angle_gamma   90.00
#
_symmetry.space_group_name_H-M   'P 1'
#
loop_
_entity.id
_entity.type
_entity.pdbx_description
1 polymer ?
#
loop_
_entity_poly.entity_id
_entity_poly.type
_entity_poly.pdbx_seq_one_letter_code
_entity_poly.pdbx_strand_id
1 'polypeptide(L)'
;TLARQFALRTHNGPMMEDLGLMEARDGNFGPATSYFQQARAVYTKRDDILRVILHEADALGKQGKAKRGLELIRSVLRISADAPAAALLKKLESELRAMANHR
;
A
#
# COMPACT_ATOMS: atom_id res chain seq x y z
N THR A 1 -7.79 -17.54 -3.95
CA THR A 1 -7.65 -18.54 -2.86
C THR A 1 -8.87 -18.48 -1.94
N LEU A 2 -9.15 -19.54 -1.19
CA LEU A 2 -10.22 -19.56 -0.18
C LEU A 2 -10.04 -18.45 0.88
N ALA A 3 -8.77 -18.21 1.26
CA ALA A 3 -8.37 -17.13 2.16
C ALA A 3 -8.87 -15.75 1.69
N ARG A 4 -8.68 -15.42 0.41
CA ARG A 4 -9.18 -14.15 -0.17
C ARG A 4 -10.70 -14.03 -0.07
N GLN A 5 -11.43 -15.09 -0.44
CA GLN A 5 -12.89 -15.07 -0.43
C GLN A 5 -13.42 -14.90 0.99
N PHE A 6 -12.81 -15.56 1.97
CA PHE A 6 -13.17 -15.42 3.37
C PHE A 6 -12.89 -14.01 3.90
N ALA A 7 -11.70 -13.46 3.64
CA ALA A 7 -11.32 -12.12 4.08
C ALA A 7 -12.27 -11.05 3.54
N LEU A 8 -12.61 -11.14 2.23
CA LEU A 8 -13.57 -10.24 1.59
C LEU A 8 -14.95 -10.30 2.24
N ARG A 9 -15.48 -11.51 2.48
CA ARG A 9 -16.80 -11.69 3.10
C ARG A 9 -16.86 -11.25 4.56
N THR A 10 -15.73 -11.25 5.25
CA THR A 10 -15.64 -10.91 6.67
C THR A 10 -15.10 -9.51 6.94
N HIS A 11 -14.79 -8.74 5.88
CA HIS A 11 -14.14 -7.44 5.98
C HIS A 11 -12.87 -7.46 6.85
N ASN A 12 -12.11 -8.56 6.79
CA ASN A 12 -10.95 -8.77 7.64
C ASN A 12 -9.69 -8.09 7.04
N GLY A 13 -9.51 -6.81 7.40
CA GLY A 13 -8.38 -6.00 6.96
C GLY A 13 -7.00 -6.62 7.22
N PRO A 14 -6.71 -7.09 8.45
CA PRO A 14 -5.44 -7.77 8.77
C PRO A 14 -5.17 -8.97 7.88
N MET A 15 -6.17 -9.83 7.65
CA MET A 15 -6.00 -11.01 6.80
C MET A 15 -5.73 -10.62 5.34
N MET A 16 -6.39 -9.59 4.80
CA MET A 16 -6.11 -9.10 3.45
C MET A 16 -4.70 -8.56 3.35
N GLU A 17 -4.27 -7.81 4.35
CA GLU A 17 -2.93 -7.26 4.39
C GLU A 17 -1.85 -8.32 4.48
N ASP A 18 -2.03 -9.35 5.32
CA ASP A 18 -1.11 -10.49 5.42
C ASP A 18 -0.96 -11.20 4.06
N LEU A 19 -2.06 -11.42 3.35
CA LEU A 19 -2.03 -11.96 1.98
C LEU A 19 -1.27 -11.03 1.03
N GLY A 20 -1.47 -9.72 1.13
CA GLY A 20 -0.73 -8.73 0.34
C GLY A 20 0.78 -8.78 0.60
N LEU A 21 1.18 -8.92 1.87
CA LEU A 21 2.58 -9.05 2.28
C LEU A 21 3.19 -10.36 1.77
N MET A 22 2.46 -11.49 1.84
CA MET A 22 2.91 -12.76 1.28
C MET A 22 3.18 -12.66 -0.22
N GLU A 23 2.22 -12.15 -0.99
CA GLU A 23 2.39 -11.95 -2.44
C GLU A 23 3.54 -11.00 -2.77
N ALA A 24 3.71 -9.92 -1.99
CA ALA A 24 4.81 -8.98 -2.19
C ALA A 24 6.19 -9.63 -1.93
N ARG A 25 6.28 -10.53 -0.94
CA ARG A 25 7.50 -11.31 -0.65
C ARG A 25 7.83 -12.28 -1.78
N ASP A 26 6.81 -12.84 -2.42
CA ASP A 26 6.97 -13.72 -3.58
C ASP A 26 7.21 -12.95 -4.90
N GLY A 27 7.29 -11.62 -4.86
CA GLY A 27 7.47 -10.77 -6.04
C GLY A 27 6.19 -10.55 -6.86
N ASN A 28 5.05 -11.05 -6.39
CA ASN A 28 3.75 -10.92 -7.04
C ASN A 28 3.10 -9.56 -6.71
N PHE A 29 3.70 -8.47 -7.20
CA PHE A 29 3.25 -7.11 -6.86
C PHE A 29 1.85 -6.76 -7.40
N GLY A 30 1.39 -7.42 -8.46
CA GLY A 30 0.02 -7.27 -8.96
C GLY A 30 -1.03 -7.72 -7.94
N PRO A 31 -1.03 -9.02 -7.54
CA PRO A 31 -1.86 -9.51 -6.46
C PRO A 31 -1.68 -8.72 -5.15
N ALA A 32 -0.44 -8.40 -4.76
CA ALA A 32 -0.15 -7.65 -3.54
C ALA A 32 -0.88 -6.30 -3.49
N THR A 33 -0.79 -5.49 -4.55
CA THR A 33 -1.48 -4.19 -4.62
C THR A 33 -3.01 -4.35 -4.51
N SER A 34 -3.59 -5.41 -5.11
CA SER A 34 -5.02 -5.68 -4.98
C SER A 34 -5.44 -5.98 -3.53
N TYR A 35 -4.63 -6.75 -2.80
CA TYR A 35 -4.89 -7.06 -1.40
C TYR A 35 -4.75 -5.83 -0.49
N PHE A 36 -3.71 -5.01 -0.67
CA PHE A 36 -3.54 -3.77 0.10
C PHE A 36 -4.70 -2.79 -0.15
N GLN A 37 -5.20 -2.69 -1.37
CA GLN A 37 -6.39 -1.87 -1.68
C GLN A 37 -7.63 -2.34 -0.92
N GLN A 38 -7.85 -3.65 -0.86
CA GLN A 38 -8.98 -4.22 -0.12
C GLN A 38 -8.81 -3.99 1.40
N ALA A 39 -7.60 -4.18 1.95
CA ALA A 39 -7.31 -3.92 3.36
C ALA A 39 -7.55 -2.44 3.73
N ARG A 40 -7.07 -1.51 2.90
CA ARG A 40 -7.28 -0.08 3.06
C ARG A 40 -8.76 0.32 3.06
N ALA A 41 -9.58 -0.36 2.27
CA ALA A 41 -11.01 -0.07 2.18
C ALA A 41 -11.80 -0.46 3.44
N VAL A 42 -11.27 -1.36 4.28
CA VAL A 42 -11.95 -1.84 5.50
C VAL A 42 -11.34 -1.29 6.80
N TYR A 43 -10.10 -0.80 6.77
CA TYR A 43 -9.51 -0.15 7.93
C TYR A 43 -10.14 1.22 8.22
N THR A 44 -10.34 1.50 9.50
CA THR A 44 -10.87 2.79 10.00
C THR A 44 -9.85 3.55 10.84
N LYS A 45 -8.89 2.85 11.43
CA LYS A 45 -7.80 3.47 12.19
C LYS A 45 -6.80 4.12 11.25
N ARG A 46 -6.48 5.38 11.53
CA ARG A 46 -5.54 6.19 10.74
C ARG A 46 -4.21 5.45 10.52
N ASP A 47 -3.61 4.92 11.58
CA ASP A 47 -2.30 4.28 11.49
C ASP A 47 -2.30 3.02 10.63
N ASP A 48 -3.37 2.21 10.68
CA ASP A 48 -3.52 1.03 9.82
C ASP A 48 -3.65 1.42 8.35
N ILE A 49 -4.42 2.47 8.07
CA ILE A 49 -4.56 3.01 6.71
C ILE A 49 -3.19 3.49 6.19
N LEU A 50 -2.45 4.27 6.99
CA LEU A 50 -1.13 4.79 6.60
C LEU A 50 -0.12 3.67 6.36
N ARG A 51 -0.13 2.65 7.21
CA ARG A 51 0.74 1.47 7.10
C ARG A 51 0.45 0.67 5.81
N VAL A 52 -0.82 0.39 5.52
CA VAL A 52 -1.19 -0.30 4.27
C VAL A 52 -0.85 0.54 3.03
N ILE A 53 -0.97 1.87 3.12
CA ILE A 53 -0.59 2.76 2.01
C ILE A 53 0.91 2.69 1.71
N LEU A 54 1.76 2.57 2.73
CA LEU A 54 3.20 2.34 2.52
C LEU A 54 3.42 1.04 1.72
N HIS A 55 2.76 -0.04 2.11
CA HIS A 55 2.86 -1.32 1.40
C HIS A 55 2.30 -1.25 -0.03
N GLU A 56 1.14 -0.60 -0.23
CA GLU A 56 0.52 -0.42 -1.56
C GLU A 56 1.43 0.40 -2.49
N ALA A 57 1.99 1.52 -2.00
CA ALA A 57 2.81 2.40 -2.81
C ALA A 57 4.18 1.78 -3.17
N ASP A 58 4.81 1.05 -2.24
CA ASP A 58 6.04 0.28 -2.52
C ASP A 58 5.78 -0.79 -3.59
N ALA A 59 4.70 -1.57 -3.43
CA ALA A 59 4.32 -2.59 -4.41
C ALA A 59 3.98 -1.98 -5.78
N LEU A 60 3.33 -0.81 -5.83
CA LEU A 60 3.11 -0.07 -7.08
C LEU A 60 4.42 0.35 -7.75
N GLY A 61 5.41 0.81 -6.98
CA GLY A 61 6.75 1.12 -7.47
C GLY A 61 7.41 -0.10 -8.13
N LYS A 62 7.40 -1.24 -7.42
CA LYS A 62 7.96 -2.51 -7.90
C LYS A 62 7.19 -3.11 -9.09
N GLN A 63 5.88 -2.86 -9.19
CA GLN A 63 5.07 -3.18 -10.38
C GLN A 63 5.34 -2.23 -11.56
N GLY A 64 6.14 -1.18 -11.34
CA GLY A 64 6.45 -0.21 -12.37
C GLY A 64 5.43 0.89 -12.59
N LYS A 65 4.54 1.06 -11.62
CA LYS A 65 3.51 2.08 -11.58
C LYS A 65 3.88 3.17 -10.57
N ALA A 66 5.15 3.59 -10.57
CA ALA A 66 5.69 4.56 -9.61
C ALA A 66 4.90 5.87 -9.53
N LYS A 67 4.36 6.37 -10.66
CA LYS A 67 3.49 7.55 -10.71
C LYS A 67 2.20 7.37 -9.87
N ARG A 68 1.56 6.20 -9.94
CA ARG A 68 0.39 5.89 -9.09
C ARG A 68 0.77 5.80 -7.61
N GLY A 69 1.93 5.23 -7.30
CA GLY A 69 2.44 5.21 -5.93
C GLY A 69 2.67 6.61 -5.36
N LEU A 70 3.25 7.52 -6.16
CA LEU A 70 3.44 8.93 -5.80
C LEU A 70 2.13 9.64 -5.52
N GLU A 71 1.14 9.50 -6.41
CA GLU A 71 -0.18 10.10 -6.24
C GLU A 71 -0.82 9.65 -4.93
N LEU A 72 -0.75 8.35 -4.63
CA LEU A 72 -1.27 7.77 -3.41
C LEU A 72 -0.61 8.38 -2.16
N ILE A 73 0.72 8.39 -2.09
CA ILE A 73 1.45 8.96 -0.94
C ILE A 73 1.16 10.45 -0.76
N ARG A 74 1.19 11.23 -1.85
CA ARG A 74 0.93 12.68 -1.80
C ARG A 74 -0.47 13.01 -1.32
N SER A 75 -1.46 12.21 -1.73
CA SER A 75 -2.85 12.40 -1.29
C SER A 75 -2.98 12.31 0.23
N VAL A 76 -2.18 11.44 0.85
CA VAL A 76 -2.24 11.13 2.28
C VAL A 76 -1.37 12.08 3.08
N LEU A 77 -0.16 12.39 2.61
CA LEU A 77 0.71 13.38 3.28
C LEU A 77 0.05 14.76 3.39
N ARG A 78 -0.84 15.13 2.46
CA ARG A 78 -1.60 16.39 2.53
C ARG A 78 -2.47 16.49 3.78
N ILE A 79 -3.00 15.37 4.26
CA ILE A 79 -3.93 15.31 5.39
C ILE A 79 -3.31 14.63 6.62
N SER A 80 -2.08 14.11 6.50
CA SER A 80 -1.42 13.35 7.56
C SER A 80 0.08 13.60 7.68
N ALA A 81 0.47 14.86 7.49
CA ALA A 81 1.86 15.29 7.62
C ALA A 81 2.42 15.15 9.05
N ASP A 82 1.55 15.12 10.06
CA ASP A 82 1.83 15.02 11.50
C ASP A 82 1.92 13.58 12.01
N ALA A 83 1.50 12.58 11.22
CA ALA A 83 1.47 11.20 11.67
C ALA A 83 2.89 10.63 11.86
N PRO A 84 3.10 9.69 12.81
CA PRO A 84 4.40 9.02 12.99
C PRO A 84 4.95 8.40 11.70
N ALA A 85 4.06 7.90 10.83
CA ALA A 85 4.41 7.31 9.53
C ALA A 85 4.85 8.33 8.46
N ALA A 86 4.69 9.64 8.68
CA ALA A 86 4.95 10.69 7.69
C ALA A 86 6.41 10.70 7.21
N ALA A 87 7.37 10.39 8.09
CA ALA A 87 8.78 10.31 7.71
C ALA A 87 9.04 9.19 6.70
N LEU A 88 8.44 8.01 6.92
CA LEU A 88 8.55 6.87 5.99
C LEU A 88 7.83 7.16 4.67
N LEU A 89 6.65 7.79 4.72
CA LEU A 89 5.91 8.20 3.53
C LEU A 89 6.72 9.17 2.66
N LYS A 90 7.36 10.18 3.27
CA LYS A 90 8.22 11.13 2.55
C LYS A 90 9.44 10.45 1.93
N LYS A 91 10.07 9.51 2.65
CA LYS A 91 11.19 8.73 2.11
C LYS A 91 10.75 7.94 0.86
N LEU A 92 9.63 7.22 0.97
CA LEU A 92 9.10 6.45 -0.14
C LEU A 92 8.62 7.34 -1.30
N GLU A 93 8.11 8.55 -1.03
CA GLU A 93 7.84 9.54 -2.07
C GLU A 93 9.10 9.88 -2.88
N SER A 94 10.22 10.15 -2.21
CA SER A 94 11.51 10.41 -2.87
C SER A 94 11.98 9.24 -3.74
N GLU A 95 11.87 8.01 -3.23
CA GLU A 95 12.24 6.80 -3.96
C GLU A 95 11.36 6.59 -5.20
N LEU A 96 10.05 6.73 -5.06
CA LEU A 96 9.11 6.60 -6.19
C LEU A 96 9.29 7.71 -7.23
N ARG A 97 9.70 8.90 -6.81
CA ARG A 97 10.05 10.00 -7.72
C ARG A 97 11.27 9.65 -8.56
N ALA A 98 12.31 9.07 -7.96
CA ALA A 98 13.46 8.58 -8.71
C ALA A 98 13.04 7.49 -9.72
N MET A 99 12.26 6.49 -9.27
CA MET A 99 11.77 5.41 -10.14
C MET A 99 10.92 5.91 -11.32
N ALA A 100 10.09 6.94 -11.12
CA ALA A 100 9.23 7.50 -12.15
C ALA A 100 9.99 8.31 -13.21
N ASN A 101 11.19 8.79 -12.91
CA ASN A 101 12.02 9.59 -13.81
C ASN A 101 13.00 8.75 -14.66
N HIS A 102 13.18 7.47 -14.32
CA HIS A 102 14.12 6.55 -14.99
C HIS A 102 13.43 5.53 -15.92
N ARG A 103 12.21 5.82 -16.37
CA ARG A 103 11.41 4.97 -17.29
C ARG A 103 10.87 5.82 -18.42
#